data_AF-A0A9D8IBL9-F1
#
_entry.id   AF-A0A9D8IBL9-F1
#
_cell.length_a   1.000
_cell.length_b   1.000
_cell.length_c   1.000
_cell.angle_alpha   90.00
_cell.angle_beta   90.00
_cell.angle_gamma   90.00
#
_symmetry.space_group_name_H-M   'P 1'
#
loop_
_entity.id
_entity.type
_entity.pdbx_description
1 polymer ?
#
loop_
_entity_poly.entity_id
_entity_poly.type
_entity_poly.pdbx_seq_one_letter_code
_entity_poly.pdbx_strand_id
1 'polypeptide(L)'
;MSHFLSSKGKFLFVPLFVLNVAAGVCFAKELVTSPRDSEFMISAKASFEYYCSPCHGKEGDGRGTFYTIDLNPKPRNFKDAAYMATRSEADLTQSITGGAASVGKSNLCPPWGNIFTEARITEMVSYIKGLSVEEAAKEVVAEKEAVVEGKKSANFKSALRWLFIAVITVALAGGAISEWKKLKSESI
;
A
#
# COMPACT_ATOMS: atom_id res chain seq x y z
N MET A 1 31.92 -77.36 47.19
CA MET A 1 30.66 -78.00 47.64
C MET A 1 29.69 -76.88 47.94
N SER A 2 28.77 -76.64 47.01
CA SER A 2 27.35 -77.05 47.11
C SER A 2 26.52 -75.89 47.67
N HIS A 3 25.75 -75.21 46.81
CA HIS A 3 24.29 -75.36 46.72
C HIS A 3 23.56 -74.73 47.93
N PHE A 4 22.40 -74.10 47.85
CA PHE A 4 21.51 -73.58 46.80
C PHE A 4 20.35 -72.99 47.62
N LEU A 5 19.95 -71.76 47.31
CA LEU A 5 18.60 -71.17 47.45
C LEU A 5 17.73 -71.40 48.71
N SER A 6 17.14 -70.30 49.19
CA SER A 6 15.69 -70.05 48.98
C SER A 6 15.20 -68.94 49.91
N SER A 7 14.89 -67.75 49.38
CA SER A 7 13.83 -66.92 49.98
C SER A 7 12.88 -66.48 48.89
N LYS A 8 11.66 -67.00 49.00
CA LYS A 8 10.49 -66.74 48.16
C LYS A 8 9.88 -65.42 48.60
N GLY A 9 9.44 -64.58 47.67
CA GLY A 9 8.58 -63.45 48.04
C GLY A 9 8.41 -62.43 46.93
N LYS A 10 7.50 -62.73 46.00
CA LYS A 10 7.08 -61.84 44.92
C LYS A 10 6.41 -60.60 45.53
N PHE A 11 6.95 -59.41 45.31
CA PHE A 11 6.18 -58.18 45.39
C PHE A 11 6.03 -57.59 43.99
N LEU A 12 4.79 -57.67 43.54
CA LEU A 12 4.20 -56.93 42.44
C LEU A 12 4.41 -55.43 42.71
N PHE A 13 5.22 -54.76 41.90
CA PHE A 13 5.11 -53.32 41.68
C PHE A 13 5.37 -53.09 40.21
N VAL A 14 4.29 -53.05 39.43
CA VAL A 14 4.29 -52.52 38.07
C VAL A 14 4.34 -51.01 38.23
N PRO A 15 5.44 -50.30 37.92
CA PRO A 15 5.32 -48.87 37.74
C PRO A 15 4.68 -48.65 36.37
N LEU A 16 3.47 -48.12 36.42
CA LEU A 16 2.70 -47.50 35.34
C LEU A 16 3.51 -46.34 34.71
N PHE A 17 4.61 -46.64 34.02
CA PHE A 17 5.52 -45.64 33.46
C PHE A 17 5.97 -45.96 32.02
N VAL A 18 5.23 -46.83 31.32
CA VAL A 18 5.53 -47.18 29.91
C VAL A 18 4.42 -46.73 28.94
N LEU A 19 3.30 -46.22 29.43
CA LEU A 19 2.14 -45.84 28.61
C LEU A 19 1.90 -44.32 28.50
N ASN A 20 2.94 -43.50 28.58
CA ASN A 20 2.82 -42.05 28.33
C ASN A 20 3.96 -41.43 27.49
N VAL A 21 4.73 -42.23 26.76
CA VAL A 21 5.78 -41.69 25.85
C VAL A 21 5.28 -41.58 24.40
N ALA A 22 4.26 -42.32 23.99
CA ALA A 22 3.77 -42.27 22.60
C ALA A 22 2.98 -40.97 22.27
N ALA A 23 2.35 -40.34 23.26
CA ALA A 23 1.58 -39.10 23.06
C ALA A 23 2.45 -37.84 22.99
N GLY A 24 3.65 -37.85 23.60
CA GLY A 24 4.56 -36.70 23.61
C GLY A 24 5.35 -36.50 22.32
N VAL A 25 5.57 -37.56 21.53
CA VAL A 25 6.43 -37.52 20.34
C VAL A 25 5.67 -37.02 19.09
N CYS A 26 4.34 -37.02 19.10
CA CYS A 26 3.54 -36.56 17.96
C CYS A 26 3.27 -35.04 17.94
N PHE A 27 3.54 -34.30 19.03
CA PHE A 27 3.30 -32.84 19.10
C PHE A 27 4.55 -31.98 18.85
N ALA A 28 5.75 -32.56 18.75
CA ALA A 28 6.99 -31.80 18.58
C ALA A 28 7.30 -31.42 17.12
N LYS A 29 6.43 -31.75 16.15
CA LYS A 29 6.67 -31.51 14.73
C LYS A 29 6.09 -30.19 14.18
N GLU A 30 5.36 -29.42 14.99
CA GLU A 30 4.64 -28.22 14.52
C GLU A 30 5.10 -26.88 15.12
N LEU A 31 6.16 -26.83 15.92
CA LEU A 31 6.68 -25.54 16.43
C LEU A 31 8.20 -25.45 16.29
N VAL A 32 8.70 -25.74 15.08
CA VAL A 32 9.91 -25.06 14.61
C VAL A 32 9.42 -23.87 13.79
N THR A 33 8.90 -22.86 14.48
CA THR A 33 8.86 -21.52 13.91
C THR A 33 10.28 -20.99 14.07
N SER A 34 11.02 -20.97 12.98
CA SER A 34 12.32 -20.31 12.96
C SER A 34 12.11 -18.80 13.16
N PRO A 35 13.07 -18.03 13.69
CA PRO A 35 12.94 -16.58 13.77
C PRO A 35 12.59 -15.90 12.43
N ARG A 36 12.89 -16.53 11.29
CA ARG A 36 12.46 -16.07 9.94
C ARG A 36 10.96 -16.17 9.74
N ASP A 37 10.28 -17.08 10.42
CA ASP A 37 8.82 -17.24 10.36
C ASP A 37 8.11 -16.20 11.25
N SER A 38 8.83 -15.48 12.12
CA SER A 38 8.27 -14.37 12.89
C SER A 38 8.17 -13.06 12.09
N GLU A 39 8.85 -12.97 10.93
CA GLU A 39 8.67 -11.88 9.95
C GLU A 39 7.28 -11.93 9.26
N PHE A 40 6.52 -13.00 9.50
CA PHE A 40 5.14 -13.23 9.03
C PHE A 40 4.15 -12.11 9.39
N MET A 41 4.44 -11.26 10.41
CA MET A 41 3.54 -10.20 10.86
C MET A 41 3.77 -8.81 10.24
N ILE A 42 4.83 -8.63 9.43
CA ILE A 42 5.12 -7.34 8.80
C ILE A 42 4.50 -7.32 7.41
N SER A 43 3.49 -6.48 7.17
CA SER A 43 2.87 -6.32 5.84
C SER A 43 3.89 -5.98 4.75
N ALA A 44 3.60 -6.27 3.48
CA ALA A 44 4.49 -5.93 2.36
C ALA A 44 4.87 -4.44 2.32
N LYS A 45 3.91 -3.57 2.67
CA LYS A 45 4.17 -2.13 2.85
C LYS A 45 5.21 -1.87 3.94
N ALA A 46 5.04 -2.46 5.12
CA ALA A 46 5.98 -2.25 6.22
C ALA A 46 7.36 -2.86 5.92
N SER A 47 7.43 -3.99 5.22
CA SER A 47 8.69 -4.54 4.71
C SER A 47 9.34 -3.60 3.70
N PHE A 48 8.56 -3.04 2.76
CA PHE A 48 9.07 -2.05 1.81
C PHE A 48 9.61 -0.81 2.53
N GLU A 49 8.87 -0.29 3.50
CA GLU A 49 9.28 0.86 4.31
C GLU A 49 10.59 0.58 5.05
N TYR A 50 10.78 -0.61 5.61
CA TYR A 50 11.99 -0.95 6.34
C TYR A 50 13.19 -1.22 5.42
N TYR A 51 13.04 -2.08 4.42
CA TYR A 51 14.16 -2.58 3.61
C TYR A 51 14.42 -1.78 2.34
N CYS A 52 13.39 -1.23 1.70
CA CYS A 52 13.49 -0.66 0.36
C CYS A 52 13.47 0.87 0.35
N SER A 53 12.62 1.47 1.20
CA SER A 53 12.43 2.92 1.26
C SER A 53 13.67 3.75 1.61
N PRO A 54 14.67 3.24 2.37
CA PRO A 54 15.88 4.00 2.61
C PRO A 54 16.59 4.44 1.31
N CYS A 55 16.47 3.65 0.23
CA CYS A 55 17.00 4.02 -1.08
C CYS A 55 15.91 4.46 -2.06
N HIS A 56 14.76 3.76 -2.08
CA HIS A 56 13.70 3.98 -3.07
C HIS A 56 12.66 5.04 -2.66
N GLY A 57 12.75 5.61 -1.46
CA GLY A 57 11.76 6.57 -0.93
C GLY A 57 10.55 5.87 -0.32
N LYS A 58 9.91 6.51 0.66
CA LYS A 58 8.70 5.96 1.31
C LYS A 58 7.55 5.75 0.33
N GLU A 59 7.42 6.64 -0.64
CA GLU A 59 6.43 6.56 -1.71
C GLU A 59 6.91 5.78 -2.94
N GLY A 60 8.15 5.26 -2.91
CA GLY A 60 8.76 4.60 -4.07
C GLY A 60 9.17 5.52 -5.21
N ASP A 61 9.36 6.82 -4.96
CA ASP A 61 9.72 7.83 -5.97
C ASP A 61 11.20 7.84 -6.36
N GLY A 62 12.00 6.94 -5.79
CA GLY A 62 13.44 6.85 -5.98
C GLY A 62 14.24 7.87 -5.17
N ARG A 63 13.64 8.57 -4.20
CA ARG A 63 14.26 9.62 -3.38
C ARG A 63 14.32 9.24 -1.90
N GLY A 64 14.90 8.08 -1.57
CA GLY A 64 15.12 7.65 -0.20
C GLY A 64 16.12 8.50 0.58
N THR A 65 16.20 8.34 1.90
CA THR A 65 17.18 9.06 2.73
C THR A 65 18.64 8.79 2.32
N PHE A 66 18.91 7.59 1.81
CA PHE A 66 20.19 7.19 1.24
C PHE A 66 20.26 7.40 -0.28
N TYR A 67 19.36 8.19 -0.85
CA TYR A 67 19.55 8.79 -2.17
C TYR A 67 20.67 9.85 -2.08
N THR A 68 21.92 9.38 -1.99
CA THR A 68 23.10 10.25 -2.07
C THR A 68 23.44 10.51 -3.54
N ILE A 69 24.14 11.61 -3.83
CA ILE A 69 24.66 11.90 -5.17
C ILE A 69 25.62 10.81 -5.67
N ASP A 70 26.15 10.00 -4.75
CA ASP A 70 27.16 8.99 -5.01
C ASP A 70 26.58 7.65 -5.52
N LEU A 71 25.25 7.43 -5.41
CA LEU A 71 24.63 6.25 -5.99
C LEU A 71 24.47 6.42 -7.51
N ASN A 72 25.41 5.82 -8.25
CA ASN A 72 25.36 5.72 -9.70
C ASN A 72 25.31 4.24 -10.15
N PRO A 73 24.21 3.76 -10.76
CA PRO A 73 22.98 4.50 -11.10
C PRO A 73 22.11 4.77 -9.87
N LYS A 74 21.27 5.81 -9.98
CA LYS A 74 20.30 6.18 -8.94
C LYS A 74 19.25 5.08 -8.72
N PRO A 75 18.71 4.97 -7.49
CA PRO A 75 17.57 4.10 -7.20
C PRO A 75 16.39 4.36 -8.16
N ARG A 76 15.69 3.28 -8.53
CA ARG A 76 14.57 3.35 -9.47
C ARG A 76 13.36 4.04 -8.82
N ASN A 77 12.76 4.99 -9.54
CA ASN A 77 11.42 5.49 -9.27
C ASN A 77 10.38 4.44 -9.74
N PHE A 78 9.63 3.85 -8.80
CA PHE A 78 8.56 2.89 -9.03
C PHE A 78 7.22 3.52 -9.39
N LYS A 79 7.06 4.85 -9.24
CA LYS A 79 5.89 5.59 -9.75
C LYS A 79 5.94 5.84 -11.25
N ASP A 80 7.08 5.60 -11.90
CA ASP A 80 7.22 5.70 -13.36
C ASP A 80 6.45 4.55 -14.04
N ALA A 81 5.17 4.79 -14.34
CA ALA A 81 4.27 3.80 -14.91
C ALA A 81 4.75 3.28 -16.27
N ALA A 82 5.35 4.13 -17.11
CA ALA A 82 5.86 3.71 -18.41
C ALA A 82 7.01 2.72 -18.25
N TYR A 83 7.94 2.99 -17.34
CA TYR A 83 9.01 2.06 -17.01
C TYR A 83 8.46 0.77 -16.37
N MET A 84 7.56 0.89 -15.39
CA MET A 84 7.02 -0.28 -14.67
C MET A 84 6.19 -1.19 -15.57
N ALA A 85 5.50 -0.66 -16.60
CA ALA A 85 4.80 -1.44 -17.60
C ALA A 85 5.73 -2.36 -18.42
N THR A 86 7.02 -2.01 -18.53
CA THR A 86 8.02 -2.84 -19.24
C THR A 86 8.64 -3.95 -18.37
N ARG A 87 8.24 -4.06 -17.10
CA ARG A 87 8.78 -5.03 -16.14
C ARG A 87 7.76 -6.12 -15.86
N SER A 88 8.15 -7.36 -16.09
CA SER A 88 7.34 -8.52 -15.71
C SER A 88 7.40 -8.75 -14.20
N GLU A 89 6.44 -9.50 -13.65
CA GLU A 89 6.49 -9.92 -12.26
C GLU A 89 7.68 -10.83 -12.00
N ALA A 90 8.06 -11.67 -12.98
CA ALA A 90 9.26 -12.49 -12.91
C ALA A 90 10.54 -11.64 -12.79
N ASP A 91 10.66 -10.54 -13.55
CA ASP A 91 11.81 -9.63 -13.44
C ASP A 91 11.90 -9.00 -12.05
N LEU A 92 10.77 -8.59 -11.48
CA LEU A 92 10.72 -7.95 -10.17
C LEU A 92 11.00 -8.97 -9.06
N THR A 93 10.41 -10.16 -9.14
CA THR A 93 10.72 -11.29 -8.23
C THR A 93 12.20 -11.61 -8.28
N GLN A 94 12.78 -11.77 -9.46
CA GLN A 94 14.20 -12.06 -9.63
C GLN A 94 15.07 -10.93 -9.06
N SER A 95 14.72 -9.67 -9.33
CA SER A 95 15.45 -8.52 -8.79
C SER A 95 15.38 -8.41 -7.26
N ILE A 96 14.28 -8.82 -6.63
CA ILE A 96 14.15 -8.82 -5.16
C ILE A 96 14.94 -10.00 -4.58
N THR A 97 14.76 -11.19 -5.13
CA THR A 97 15.40 -12.42 -4.65
C THR A 97 16.92 -12.37 -4.80
N GLY A 98 17.38 -12.06 -6.02
CA GLY A 98 18.80 -12.08 -6.41
C GLY A 98 19.49 -10.72 -6.42
N GLY A 99 18.78 -9.65 -6.08
CA GLY A 99 19.30 -8.28 -6.15
C GLY A 99 19.34 -7.77 -7.59
N ALA A 100 19.66 -6.48 -7.76
CA ALA A 100 19.63 -5.81 -9.06
C ALA A 100 20.66 -6.39 -10.06
N ALA A 101 21.79 -6.90 -9.59
CA ALA A 101 22.79 -7.56 -10.45
C ALA A 101 22.23 -8.80 -11.17
N SER A 102 21.31 -9.52 -10.53
CA SER A 102 20.72 -10.74 -11.11
C SER A 102 19.84 -10.50 -12.34
N VAL A 103 19.43 -9.25 -12.55
CA VAL A 103 18.68 -8.79 -13.74
C VAL A 103 19.52 -7.87 -14.63
N GLY A 104 20.85 -8.02 -14.57
CA GLY A 104 21.79 -7.28 -15.43
C GLY A 104 21.92 -5.80 -15.11
N LYS A 105 21.66 -5.39 -13.86
CA LYS A 105 21.80 -4.00 -13.39
C LYS A 105 22.94 -3.84 -12.39
N SER A 106 23.02 -2.67 -11.75
CA SER A 106 24.05 -2.40 -10.75
C SER A 106 23.97 -3.37 -9.56
N ASN A 107 25.08 -3.52 -8.87
CA ASN A 107 25.21 -4.32 -7.65
C ASN A 107 24.80 -3.58 -6.37
N LEU A 108 24.19 -2.39 -6.49
CA LEU A 108 23.88 -1.52 -5.35
C LEU A 108 22.61 -1.95 -4.59
N CYS A 109 21.68 -2.66 -5.24
CA CYS A 109 20.52 -3.22 -4.57
C CYS A 109 20.81 -4.70 -4.23
N PRO A 110 20.93 -5.06 -2.94
CA PRO A 110 21.34 -6.39 -2.52
C PRO A 110 20.23 -7.44 -2.72
N PRO A 111 20.57 -8.74 -2.69
CA PRO A 111 19.58 -9.82 -2.71
C PRO A 111 18.83 -9.95 -1.38
N TRP A 112 17.53 -10.17 -1.46
CA TRP A 112 16.64 -10.35 -0.30
C TRP A 112 16.03 -11.75 -0.18
N GLY A 113 16.38 -12.68 -1.08
CA GLY A 113 15.80 -14.03 -1.11
C GLY A 113 16.07 -14.90 0.12
N ASN A 114 17.10 -14.57 0.92
CA ASN A 114 17.38 -15.25 2.19
C ASN A 114 16.72 -14.58 3.41
N ILE A 115 16.12 -13.41 3.20
CA ILE A 115 15.42 -12.61 4.22
C ILE A 115 13.92 -12.85 4.09
N PHE A 116 13.37 -12.71 2.89
CA PHE A 116 11.95 -12.85 2.66
C PHE A 116 11.54 -14.26 2.21
N THR A 117 10.35 -14.68 2.65
CA THR A 117 9.68 -15.87 2.10
C THR A 117 9.18 -15.60 0.68
N GLU A 118 8.93 -16.66 -0.09
CA GLU A 118 8.37 -16.56 -1.45
C GLU A 118 7.02 -15.82 -1.46
N ALA A 119 6.18 -16.06 -0.45
CA ALA A 119 4.92 -15.32 -0.26
C ALA A 119 5.17 -13.82 -0.06
N ARG A 120 6.10 -13.44 0.82
CA ARG A 120 6.47 -12.05 1.06
C ARG A 120 7.02 -11.36 -0.19
N ILE A 121 7.82 -12.06 -0.99
CA ILE A 121 8.36 -11.54 -2.26
C ILE A 121 7.22 -11.29 -3.25
N THR A 122 6.27 -12.21 -3.36
CA THR A 122 5.09 -12.05 -4.24
C THR A 122 4.23 -10.85 -3.85
N GLU A 123 3.98 -10.69 -2.54
CA GLU A 123 3.26 -9.53 -2.01
C GLU A 123 4.04 -8.22 -2.24
N MET A 124 5.37 -8.26 -2.10
CA MET A 124 6.25 -7.11 -2.37
C MET A 124 6.19 -6.68 -3.83
N VAL A 125 6.20 -7.62 -4.78
CA VAL A 125 6.05 -7.32 -6.21
C VAL A 125 4.71 -6.65 -6.47
N SER A 126 3.63 -7.18 -5.89
CA SER A 126 2.29 -6.60 -6.01
C SER A 126 2.23 -5.18 -5.45
N TYR A 127 2.83 -4.96 -4.28
CA TYR A 127 2.94 -3.64 -3.65
C TYR A 127 3.70 -2.65 -4.54
N ILE A 128 4.90 -3.02 -5.02
CA ILE A 128 5.74 -2.16 -5.88
C ILE A 128 5.03 -1.79 -7.18
N LYS A 129 4.33 -2.74 -7.83
CA LYS A 129 3.54 -2.44 -9.03
C LYS A 129 2.38 -1.49 -8.73
N GLY A 130 1.72 -1.66 -7.58
CA GLY A 130 0.64 -0.80 -7.10
C GLY A 130 1.03 0.68 -6.95
N LEU A 131 2.28 0.97 -6.60
CA LEU A 131 2.78 2.35 -6.44
C LEU A 131 2.65 3.20 -7.73
N SER A 132 2.80 2.57 -8.90
CA SER A 132 2.61 3.26 -10.19
C SER A 132 1.14 3.54 -10.52
N VAL A 133 0.22 2.71 -10.01
CA VAL A 133 -1.22 2.84 -10.26
C VAL A 133 -1.85 3.87 -9.33
N GLU A 134 -1.37 3.98 -8.09
CA GLU A 134 -1.84 4.98 -7.13
C GLU A 134 -1.54 6.40 -7.60
N GLU A 135 -0.34 6.66 -8.15
CA GLU A 135 0.00 7.97 -8.71
C GLU A 135 -0.88 8.31 -9.92
N ALA A 136 -1.07 7.34 -10.84
CA ALA A 136 -1.97 7.51 -11.98
C ALA A 136 -3.42 7.78 -11.54
N ALA A 137 -3.89 7.13 -10.46
CA ALA A 137 -5.21 7.38 -9.90
C ALA A 137 -5.32 8.79 -9.29
N LYS A 138 -4.28 9.26 -8.60
CA LYS A 138 -4.23 10.60 -7.99
C LYS A 138 -4.31 11.71 -9.03
N GLU A 139 -3.61 11.58 -10.16
CA GLU A 139 -3.67 12.55 -11.27
C GLU A 139 -5.06 12.60 -11.89
N VAL A 140 -5.69 11.45 -12.12
CA VAL A 140 -7.06 11.37 -12.66
C VAL A 140 -8.08 11.97 -11.69
N VAL A 141 -7.88 11.83 -10.37
CA VAL A 141 -8.76 12.46 -9.36
C VAL A 141 -8.55 13.97 -9.32
N ALA A 142 -7.31 14.44 -9.29
CA ALA A 142 -7.00 15.87 -9.28
C ALA A 142 -7.54 16.60 -10.52
N GLU A 143 -7.44 15.98 -11.70
CA GLU A 143 -8.00 16.53 -12.93
C GLU A 143 -9.54 16.57 -12.89
N LYS A 144 -10.18 15.49 -12.40
CA LYS A 144 -11.64 15.46 -12.24
C LYS A 144 -12.13 16.53 -11.26
N GLU A 145 -11.42 16.74 -10.16
CA GLU A 145 -11.75 17.78 -9.17
C GLU A 145 -11.60 19.18 -9.76
N ALA A 146 -10.51 19.45 -10.47
CA ALA A 146 -10.28 20.73 -11.15
C ALA A 146 -11.36 21.04 -12.22
N VAL A 147 -11.79 20.03 -12.98
CA VAL A 147 -12.86 20.18 -13.99
C VAL A 147 -14.23 20.41 -13.33
N VAL A 148 -14.51 19.75 -12.21
CA VAL A 148 -15.78 19.93 -11.46
C VAL A 148 -15.87 21.34 -10.86
N GLU A 149 -14.78 21.86 -10.30
CA GLU A 149 -14.75 23.19 -9.71
C GLU A 149 -14.88 24.30 -10.77
N GLY A 150 -14.24 24.14 -11.92
CA GLY A 150 -14.41 25.04 -13.07
C GLY A 150 -15.85 25.12 -13.56
N LYS A 151 -16.55 23.98 -13.64
CA LYS A 151 -17.96 23.92 -14.10
C LYS A 151 -18.94 24.54 -13.11
N LYS A 152 -18.74 24.34 -11.80
CA LYS A 152 -19.58 24.98 -10.75
C LYS A 152 -19.40 26.50 -10.74
N SER A 153 -18.16 26.99 -10.83
CA SER A 153 -17.85 28.43 -10.84
C SER A 153 -18.47 29.15 -12.05
N ALA A 154 -18.44 28.52 -13.23
CA ALA A 154 -19.07 29.07 -14.43
C ALA A 154 -20.60 29.17 -14.31
N ASN A 155 -21.25 28.12 -13.81
CA ASN A 155 -22.71 28.11 -13.61
C ASN A 155 -23.17 29.10 -12.54
N PHE A 156 -22.42 29.22 -11.44
CA PHE A 156 -22.74 30.17 -10.37
C PHE A 156 -22.64 31.63 -10.84
N LYS A 157 -21.58 31.98 -11.59
CA LYS A 157 -21.41 33.33 -12.15
C LYS A 157 -22.49 33.68 -13.19
N SER A 158 -22.92 32.69 -13.99
CA SER A 158 -24.03 32.86 -14.93
C SER A 158 -25.35 33.15 -14.20
N ALA A 159 -25.69 32.36 -13.17
CA ALA A 159 -26.90 32.56 -12.39
C ALA A 159 -26.95 33.94 -11.70
N LEU A 160 -25.82 34.38 -11.13
CA LEU A 160 -25.73 35.69 -10.46
C LEU A 160 -25.89 36.86 -11.45
N ARG A 161 -25.36 36.73 -12.68
CA ARG A 161 -25.52 37.73 -13.74
C ARG A 161 -26.99 37.88 -14.15
N TRP A 162 -27.71 36.79 -14.33
CA TRP A 162 -29.13 36.84 -14.70
C TRP A 162 -30.02 37.37 -13.57
N LEU A 163 -29.70 37.05 -12.31
CA LEU A 163 -30.38 37.62 -11.15
C LEU A 163 -30.23 39.15 -11.11
N PHE A 164 -29.01 39.65 -11.32
CA PHE A 164 -28.74 41.09 -11.30
C PHE A 164 -29.47 41.82 -12.44
N ILE A 165 -29.49 41.24 -13.64
CA ILE A 165 -30.24 41.76 -14.79
C ILE A 165 -31.75 41.80 -14.49
N ALA A 166 -32.31 40.74 -13.90
CA ALA A 166 -33.72 40.66 -13.56
C ALA A 166 -34.12 41.74 -12.55
N VAL A 167 -33.33 41.92 -11.48
CA VAL A 167 -33.58 42.96 -10.45
C VAL A 167 -33.56 44.37 -11.06
N ILE A 168 -32.55 44.68 -11.89
CA ILE A 168 -32.47 45.99 -12.55
C ILE A 168 -33.67 46.21 -13.47
N THR A 169 -34.05 45.20 -14.25
CA THR A 169 -35.18 45.31 -15.19
C THR A 169 -36.49 45.58 -14.45
N VAL A 170 -36.73 44.89 -13.32
CA VAL A 170 -37.92 45.12 -12.49
C VAL A 170 -37.93 46.51 -11.86
N ALA A 171 -36.78 47.00 -11.37
CA ALA A 171 -36.68 48.33 -10.79
C ALA A 171 -36.97 49.44 -11.82
N LEU A 172 -36.40 49.31 -13.03
CA LEU A 172 -36.63 50.26 -14.12
C LEU A 172 -38.09 50.21 -14.62
N ALA A 173 -38.65 49.01 -14.78
CA ALA A 173 -40.05 48.85 -15.17
C ALA A 173 -41.01 49.41 -14.11
N GLY A 174 -40.72 49.17 -12.82
CA GLY A 174 -41.50 49.70 -11.71
C GLY A 174 -41.50 51.24 -11.69
N GLY A 175 -40.33 51.86 -11.85
CA GLY A 175 -40.21 53.32 -11.95
C GLY A 175 -40.94 53.91 -13.15
N ALA A 176 -40.84 53.28 -14.32
CA ALA A 176 -41.57 53.71 -15.51
C ALA A 176 -43.10 53.63 -15.31
N ILE A 177 -43.59 52.56 -14.67
CA ILE A 177 -45.02 52.39 -14.39
C ILE A 177 -45.54 53.43 -13.38
N SER A 178 -44.76 53.76 -12.34
CA SER A 178 -45.17 54.78 -11.35
C SER A 178 -45.26 56.17 -11.96
N GLU A 179 -44.30 56.55 -12.81
CA GLU A 179 -44.33 57.85 -13.51
C GLU A 179 -45.50 57.92 -14.50
N TRP A 180 -45.78 56.83 -15.22
CA TRP A 180 -46.89 56.79 -16.17
C TRP A 180 -48.25 56.93 -15.48
N LYS A 181 -48.42 56.31 -14.29
CA LYS A 181 -49.62 56.47 -13.46
C LYS A 181 -49.81 57.92 -12.99
N LYS A 182 -48.72 58.59 -12.60
CA LYS A 182 -48.73 59.99 -12.16
C LYS A 182 -49.15 60.94 -13.30
N LEU A 183 -48.53 60.82 -14.47
CA LEU A 183 -48.88 61.63 -15.65
C LEU A 183 -50.34 61.45 -16.06
N LYS A 184 -50.88 60.22 -15.97
CA LYS A 184 -52.29 59.95 -16.29
C LYS A 184 -53.25 60.63 -15.31
N SER A 185 -52.93 60.68 -14.01
CA SER A 185 -53.77 61.36 -13.02
C SER A 185 -53.76 62.89 -13.13
N GLU A 186 -52.69 63.49 -13.68
CA GLU A 186 -52.58 64.94 -13.89
C GLU A 186 -53.25 65.39 -15.22
N SER A 187 -53.57 64.45 -16.12
CA SER A 187 -54.16 64.72 -17.45
C SER A 187 -55.69 64.71 -17.51
N ILE A 188 -56.37 64.56 -16.37
CA ILE A 188 -57.84 64.53 -16.22
C ILE A 188 -58.32 65.82 -15.55
#